data_AF-A0A843DZM1-F1
#
_entry.id   AF-A0A843DZM1-F1
#
_cell.length_a   1.000
_cell.length_b   1.000
_cell.length_c   1.000
_cell.angle_alpha   90.00
_cell.angle_beta   90.00
_cell.angle_gamma   90.00
#
_symmetry.space_group_name_H-M   'P 1'
#
loop_
_entity.id
_entity.type
_entity.pdbx_description
1 polymer ?
#
loop_
_entity_poly.entity_id
_entity_poly.type
_entity_poly.pdbx_seq_one_letter_code
_entity_poly.pdbx_strand_id
1 'polypeptide(L)'
;MSILEIDGEHAGIKYSACHFIPNHEKCSRLHGHSYVMRLRLEGDINEENGMIMDFVILKKMLKQMMNEMDHMVLLPTKSDIVHLEEKDGLIHVECNGKRYMFPRMDVVLLDVPTTTAEEMTKMMTERMVREVDFPKNVRSVSVGLDEERGQTAWYTVELK
;
A
#
# COMPACT_ATOMS: atom_id res chain seq x y z
N MET A 1 -23.47 -7.89 11.71
CA MET A 1 -22.36 -7.35 10.92
C MET A 1 -22.16 -5.88 11.24
N SER A 2 -21.02 -5.61 11.87
CA SER A 2 -20.54 -4.32 12.29
C SER A 2 -19.27 -3.97 11.49
N ILE A 3 -18.94 -2.69 11.42
CA ILE A 3 -17.74 -2.20 10.73
C ILE A 3 -16.75 -1.65 11.76
N LEU A 4 -15.49 -1.99 11.60
CA LEU A 4 -14.37 -1.37 12.31
C LEU A 4 -13.53 -0.61 11.29
N GLU A 5 -13.27 0.67 11.55
CA GLU A 5 -12.49 1.54 10.65
C GLU A 5 -11.29 2.18 11.36
N ILE A 6 -10.16 2.25 10.66
CA ILE A 6 -9.05 3.14 10.98
C ILE A 6 -8.99 4.21 9.90
N ASP A 7 -9.30 5.44 10.29
CA ASP A 7 -9.00 6.63 9.50
C ASP A 7 -7.52 6.96 9.63
N GLY A 8 -6.75 6.68 8.57
CA GLY A 8 -5.31 6.89 8.51
C GLY A 8 -4.89 8.34 8.70
N GLU A 9 -5.69 9.31 8.23
CA GLU A 9 -5.34 10.74 8.32
C GLU A 9 -5.25 11.17 9.78
N HIS A 10 -6.28 10.81 10.56
CA HIS A 10 -6.36 11.13 11.98
C HIS A 10 -5.50 10.20 12.86
N ALA A 11 -5.24 8.97 12.41
CA ALA A 11 -4.40 8.01 13.13
C ALA A 11 -2.89 8.19 12.87
N GLY A 12 -2.50 9.11 11.98
CA GLY A 12 -1.11 9.34 11.62
C GLY A 12 -0.50 8.21 10.79
N ILE A 13 -1.30 7.54 9.97
CA ILE A 13 -0.89 6.48 9.06
C ILE A 13 -0.68 7.07 7.66
N LYS A 14 0.37 7.87 7.51
CA LYS A 14 0.67 8.63 6.30
C LYS A 14 2.15 8.62 5.99
N TYR A 15 2.49 8.56 4.71
CA TYR A 15 3.88 8.54 4.24
C TYR A 15 4.02 9.36 2.97
N SER A 16 5.23 9.83 2.66
CA SER A 16 5.51 10.53 1.40
C SER A 16 6.41 9.69 0.52
N ALA A 17 6.06 9.49 -0.74
CA ALA A 17 6.88 8.69 -1.65
C ALA A 17 6.78 9.21 -3.09
N CYS A 18 7.79 8.85 -3.89
CA CYS A 18 7.84 9.17 -5.32
C CYS A 18 7.49 7.93 -6.16
N HIS A 19 6.80 8.14 -7.27
CA HIS A 19 6.47 7.09 -8.24
C HIS A 19 6.26 7.68 -9.64
N PHE A 20 5.96 6.82 -10.61
CA PHE A 20 5.42 7.21 -11.91
C PHE A 20 4.53 6.09 -12.46
N ILE A 21 3.57 6.46 -13.29
CA ILE A 21 2.65 5.53 -13.96
C ILE A 21 2.94 5.59 -15.46
N PRO A 22 3.59 4.57 -16.04
CA PRO A 22 3.83 4.51 -17.48
C PRO A 22 2.52 4.63 -18.28
N ASN A 23 2.59 5.16 -19.49
CA ASN A 23 1.45 5.34 -20.41
C ASN A 23 0.33 6.27 -19.91
N HIS A 24 0.50 6.95 -18.77
CA HIS A 24 -0.36 8.04 -18.35
C HIS A 24 0.23 9.40 -18.76
N GLU A 25 -0.58 10.35 -19.21
CA GLU A 25 -0.07 11.63 -19.74
C GLU A 25 0.78 12.40 -18.72
N LYS A 26 0.17 12.89 -17.64
CA LYS A 26 0.86 13.65 -16.57
C LYS A 26 1.66 12.75 -15.64
N CYS A 27 1.06 11.67 -15.14
CA CYS A 27 1.65 10.76 -14.17
C CYS A 27 2.80 9.89 -14.70
N SER A 28 3.08 9.89 -16.02
CA SER A 28 4.30 9.24 -16.55
C SER A 28 5.60 9.95 -16.18
N ARG A 29 5.53 11.18 -15.67
CA ARG A 29 6.69 11.90 -15.13
C ARG A 29 6.89 11.45 -13.67
N LEU A 30 8.14 11.34 -13.24
CA LEU A 30 8.44 11.14 -11.82
C LEU A 30 7.82 12.28 -11.01
N HIS A 31 7.03 11.94 -10.01
CA HIS A 31 6.38 12.85 -9.08
C HIS A 31 6.20 12.12 -7.75
N GLY A 32 5.56 12.75 -6.78
CA GLY A 32 5.29 12.12 -5.50
C GLY A 32 4.00 12.59 -4.89
N HIS A 33 3.58 11.86 -3.87
CA HIS A 33 2.36 12.05 -3.13
C HIS A 33 2.62 11.95 -1.63
N SER A 34 1.75 12.59 -0.85
CA SER A 34 1.58 12.27 0.56
C SER A 34 0.42 11.29 0.68
N TYR A 35 0.75 10.02 0.81
CA TYR A 35 -0.19 8.92 0.88
C TYR A 35 -0.82 8.78 2.26
N VAL A 36 -2.07 8.36 2.31
CA VAL A 36 -2.76 7.99 3.57
C VAL A 36 -3.29 6.57 3.47
N MET A 37 -2.88 5.68 4.38
CA MET A 37 -3.40 4.31 4.41
C MET A 37 -4.59 4.21 5.36
N ARG A 38 -5.68 3.62 4.88
CA ARG A 38 -6.92 3.41 5.62
C ARG A 38 -7.20 1.92 5.77
N LEU A 39 -8.02 1.55 6.74
CA LEU A 39 -8.44 0.16 6.91
C LEU A 39 -9.90 0.08 7.34
N ARG A 40 -10.62 -0.89 6.76
CA ARG A 40 -11.95 -1.30 7.18
C ARG A 40 -11.96 -2.81 7.39
N LEU A 41 -12.61 -3.25 8.46
CA LEU A 41 -13.00 -4.64 8.66
C LEU A 41 -14.51 -4.70 8.72
N GLU A 42 -15.09 -5.74 8.11
CA GLU A 42 -16.46 -6.15 8.41
C GLU A 42 -16.41 -7.42 9.24
N GLY A 43 -17.26 -7.52 10.26
CA GLY A 43 -17.28 -8.67 11.15
C GLY A 43 -18.43 -8.65 12.14
N ASP A 44 -18.50 -9.69 12.95
CA ASP A 44 -19.45 -9.81 14.04
C ASP A 44 -18.75 -9.45 15.36
N ILE A 45 -19.49 -8.87 16.31
CA ILE A 45 -18.96 -8.56 17.64
C ILE A 45 -18.80 -9.90 18.38
N ASN A 46 -17.58 -10.20 18.83
CA ASN A 46 -17.33 -11.40 19.63
C ASN A 46 -18.04 -11.29 20.99
N GLU A 47 -18.83 -12.30 21.35
CA GLU A 47 -19.66 -12.28 22.58
C GLU A 47 -18.84 -12.32 23.87
N GLU A 48 -17.63 -12.89 23.84
CA GLU A 48 -16.78 -13.04 25.03
C GLU A 48 -16.03 -11.76 25.39
N ASN A 49 -15.56 -11.01 24.38
CA ASN A 49 -14.72 -9.83 24.57
C ASN A 49 -15.31 -8.51 24.06
N GLY A 50 -16.47 -8.55 23.37
CA GLY A 50 -17.18 -7.37 22.90
C GLY A 50 -16.51 -6.62 21.74
N MET A 51 -15.53 -7.23 21.04
CA MET A 51 -14.77 -6.59 19.97
C MET A 51 -14.92 -7.32 18.64
N ILE A 52 -14.73 -6.59 17.52
CA ILE A 52 -14.44 -7.21 16.23
C ILE A 52 -12.97 -7.64 16.21
N MET A 53 -12.07 -6.69 16.50
CA MET A 53 -10.62 -6.89 16.55
C MET A 53 -9.95 -5.76 17.35
N ASP A 54 -8.76 -6.02 17.89
CA ASP A 54 -7.93 -5.00 18.55
C ASP A 54 -7.31 -4.01 17.54
N PHE A 55 -7.59 -2.72 17.73
CA PHE A 55 -7.00 -1.62 16.94
C PHE A 55 -5.48 -1.55 17.00
N VAL A 56 -4.85 -1.96 18.11
CA VAL A 56 -3.39 -1.87 18.29
C VAL A 56 -2.67 -2.76 17.28
N ILE A 57 -3.17 -3.97 17.04
CA ILE A 57 -2.61 -4.92 16.07
C ILE A 57 -2.68 -4.34 14.66
N LEU A 58 -3.87 -3.84 14.28
CA LEU A 58 -4.12 -3.25 12.97
C LEU A 58 -3.26 -2.01 12.73
N LYS A 59 -3.19 -1.11 13.71
CA LYS A 59 -2.34 0.10 13.63
C LYS A 59 -0.86 -0.25 13.53
N LYS A 60 -0.40 -1.27 14.24
CA LYS A 60 1.00 -1.72 14.16
C LYS A 60 1.34 -2.19 12.75
N MET A 61 0.49 -3.02 12.14
CA MET A 61 0.70 -3.52 10.79
C MET A 61 0.67 -2.39 9.75
N LEU A 62 -0.31 -1.48 9.84
CA LEU A 62 -0.38 -0.30 8.97
C LEU A 62 0.87 0.58 9.09
N LYS A 63 1.32 0.86 10.33
CA LYS A 63 2.53 1.64 10.60
C LYS A 63 3.79 0.98 10.03
N GLN A 64 3.89 -0.34 10.14
CA GLN A 64 5.00 -1.08 9.57
C GLN A 64 5.06 -0.91 8.06
N MET A 65 3.94 -1.13 7.35
CA MET A 65 3.90 -0.95 5.89
C MET A 65 4.23 0.48 5.47
N MET A 66 3.61 1.49 6.09
CA MET A 66 3.90 2.89 5.71
C MET A 66 5.38 3.25 5.92
N ASN A 67 6.02 2.79 7.00
CA ASN A 67 7.41 3.12 7.32
C ASN A 67 8.39 2.51 6.32
N GLU A 68 8.04 1.36 5.73
CA GLU A 68 8.84 0.75 4.68
C GLU A 68 8.81 1.56 3.37
N MET A 69 7.75 2.35 3.14
CA MET A 69 7.55 3.14 1.92
C MET A 69 7.84 4.64 2.10
N ASP A 70 8.00 5.11 3.33
CA ASP A 70 8.18 6.53 3.62
C ASP A 70 9.54 7.06 3.15
N HIS A 71 9.51 8.19 2.45
CA HIS A 71 10.64 8.86 1.81
C HIS A 71 11.35 8.02 0.72
N MET A 72 10.62 7.13 0.05
CA MET A 72 11.18 6.20 -0.95
C MET A 72 10.71 6.48 -2.38
N VAL A 73 11.47 5.99 -3.35
CA VAL A 73 11.02 5.81 -4.73
C VAL A 73 10.39 4.41 -4.86
N LEU A 74 9.12 4.36 -5.24
CA LEU A 74 8.36 3.13 -5.41
C LEU A 74 8.48 2.64 -6.86
N LEU A 75 8.95 1.41 -7.06
CA LEU A 75 9.10 0.82 -8.39
C LEU A 75 8.39 -0.54 -8.50
N PRO A 76 7.66 -0.81 -9.61
CA PRO A 76 6.94 -2.06 -9.80
C PRO A 76 7.87 -3.17 -10.33
N THR A 77 7.90 -4.33 -9.67
CA THR A 77 8.73 -5.47 -10.09
C THR A 77 8.06 -6.40 -11.09
N LYS A 78 6.72 -6.33 -11.24
CA LYS A 78 5.94 -7.17 -12.15
C LYS A 78 5.53 -6.44 -13.44
N SER A 79 6.21 -5.34 -13.75
CA SER A 79 5.86 -4.52 -14.90
C SER A 79 6.41 -5.10 -16.20
N ASP A 80 5.57 -5.19 -17.23
CA ASP A 80 6.02 -5.57 -18.59
C ASP A 80 6.74 -4.42 -19.32
N ILE A 81 6.65 -3.19 -18.78
CA ILE A 81 7.09 -1.95 -19.44
C ILE A 81 8.14 -1.18 -18.64
N VAL A 82 8.21 -1.39 -17.32
CA VAL A 82 9.27 -0.84 -16.47
C VAL A 82 10.31 -1.94 -16.28
N HIS A 83 11.48 -1.75 -16.87
CA HIS A 83 12.59 -2.67 -16.72
C HIS A 83 13.53 -2.17 -15.62
N LEU A 84 13.85 -3.06 -14.68
CA LEU A 84 14.68 -2.78 -13.51
C LEU A 84 15.94 -3.65 -13.56
N GLU A 85 17.11 -3.03 -13.35
CA GLU A 85 18.38 -3.73 -13.17
C GLU A 85 19.09 -3.17 -11.93
N GLU A 86 19.47 -4.03 -10.98
CA GLU A 86 20.29 -3.65 -9.84
C GLU A 86 21.75 -3.90 -10.15
N LYS A 87 22.57 -2.84 -10.11
CA LYS A 87 23.99 -2.90 -10.44
C LYS A 87 24.77 -1.85 -9.65
N ASP A 88 25.91 -2.25 -9.09
CA ASP A 88 26.85 -1.35 -8.39
C ASP A 88 26.19 -0.49 -7.29
N GLY A 89 25.19 -1.05 -6.59
CA GLY A 89 24.44 -0.34 -5.55
C GLY A 89 23.40 0.67 -6.07
N LEU A 90 23.10 0.64 -7.37
CA LEU A 90 22.11 1.47 -8.03
C LEU A 90 20.98 0.62 -8.62
N ILE A 91 19.78 1.18 -8.65
CA ILE A 91 18.66 0.68 -9.45
C ILE A 91 18.58 1.48 -10.74
N HIS A 92 18.85 0.80 -11.85
CA HIS A 92 18.65 1.31 -13.20
C HIS A 92 17.22 1.02 -13.64
N VAL A 93 16.54 2.05 -14.13
CA VAL A 93 15.15 1.97 -14.59
C VAL A 93 15.09 2.41 -16.04
N GLU A 94 14.55 1.58 -16.92
CA GLU A 94 14.20 1.96 -18.29
C GLU A 94 12.70 1.77 -18.53
N CYS A 95 12.04 2.80 -19.07
CA CYS A 95 10.61 2.76 -19.38
C CYS A 95 10.28 3.79 -20.47
N ASN A 96 9.69 3.35 -21.60
CA ASN A 96 9.29 4.22 -22.71
C ASN A 96 10.38 5.21 -23.16
N GLY A 97 11.64 4.75 -23.24
CA GLY A 97 12.81 5.57 -23.61
C GLY A 97 13.31 6.52 -22.53
N LYS A 98 12.67 6.59 -21.35
CA LYS A 98 13.19 7.30 -20.17
C LYS A 98 14.15 6.39 -19.41
N ARG A 99 15.19 6.98 -18.83
CA ARG A 99 16.16 6.30 -17.97
C ARG A 99 16.28 7.03 -16.64
N TYR A 100 16.23 6.28 -15.55
CA TYR A 100 16.49 6.77 -14.20
C TYR A 100 17.55 5.89 -13.53
N MET A 101 18.29 6.48 -12.61
CA MET A 101 19.25 5.78 -11.76
C MET A 101 19.06 6.29 -10.33
N PHE A 102 18.73 5.38 -9.42
CA PHE A 102 18.52 5.69 -8.01
C PHE A 102 19.50 4.89 -7.15
N PRO A 103 20.02 5.43 -6.04
CA PRO A 103 20.67 4.61 -5.03
C PRO A 103 19.74 3.50 -4.56
N ARG A 104 20.25 2.27 -4.40
CA ARG A 104 19.43 1.13 -3.95
C ARG A 104 18.72 1.40 -2.63
N MET A 105 19.36 2.18 -1.76
CA MET A 105 18.84 2.57 -0.45
C MET A 105 17.66 3.54 -0.49
N ASP A 106 17.40 4.18 -1.63
CA ASP A 106 16.28 5.13 -1.81
C ASP A 106 15.08 4.48 -2.53
N VAL A 107 15.16 3.17 -2.84
CA VAL A 107 14.16 2.45 -3.63
C VAL A 107 13.47 1.36 -2.83
N VAL A 108 12.15 1.31 -2.93
CA VAL A 108 11.33 0.16 -2.55
C VAL A 108 10.81 -0.51 -3.81
N LEU A 109 11.10 -1.81 -3.90
CA LEU A 109 10.61 -2.68 -4.95
C LEU A 109 9.27 -3.27 -4.52
N LEU A 110 8.20 -2.88 -5.21
CA LEU A 110 6.84 -3.30 -4.91
C LEU A 110 6.43 -4.44 -5.85
N ASP A 111 5.84 -5.49 -5.28
CA ASP A 111 5.40 -6.70 -5.99
C ASP A 111 4.08 -6.49 -6.77
N VAL A 112 4.06 -5.46 -7.62
CA VAL A 112 2.92 -4.96 -8.39
C VAL A 112 3.31 -4.72 -9.84
N PRO A 113 2.35 -4.80 -10.79
CA PRO A 113 2.62 -4.52 -12.21
C PRO A 113 2.78 -3.03 -12.51
N THR A 114 2.14 -2.17 -11.70
CA THR A 114 2.22 -0.72 -11.77
C THR A 114 2.03 -0.13 -10.37
N THR A 115 2.60 1.04 -10.10
CA THR A 115 2.52 1.72 -8.80
C THR A 115 1.31 2.65 -8.73
N THR A 116 0.12 2.17 -9.10
CA THR A 116 -1.13 2.92 -8.91
C THR A 116 -1.72 2.64 -7.54
N ALA A 117 -2.64 3.49 -7.07
CA ALA A 117 -3.32 3.28 -5.80
C ALA A 117 -4.06 1.92 -5.74
N GLU A 118 -4.66 1.47 -6.83
CA GLU A 118 -5.41 0.21 -6.90
C GLU A 118 -4.52 -1.03 -6.75
N GLU A 119 -3.41 -1.09 -7.49
CA GLU A 119 -2.47 -2.22 -7.37
C GLU A 119 -1.76 -2.22 -6.02
N MET A 120 -1.41 -1.04 -5.51
CA MET A 120 -0.80 -0.91 -4.19
C MET A 120 -1.75 -1.33 -3.07
N THR A 121 -3.03 -0.92 -3.10
CA THR A 121 -4.03 -1.35 -2.10
C THR A 121 -4.29 -2.84 -2.14
N LYS A 122 -4.30 -3.45 -3.33
CA LYS A 122 -4.37 -4.90 -3.47
C LYS A 122 -3.19 -5.58 -2.77
N MET A 123 -1.97 -5.22 -3.12
CA MET A 123 -0.76 -5.77 -2.48
C MET A 123 -0.77 -5.58 -0.96
N MET A 124 -1.16 -4.39 -0.47
CA MET A 124 -1.23 -4.08 0.96
C MET A 124 -2.30 -4.93 1.68
N THR A 125 -3.47 -5.13 1.06
CA THR A 125 -4.55 -5.94 1.63
C THR A 125 -4.14 -7.42 1.69
N GLU A 126 -3.58 -7.95 0.60
CA GLU A 126 -3.07 -9.33 0.56
C GLU A 126 -1.96 -9.54 1.60
N ARG A 127 -1.08 -8.55 1.80
CA ARG A 127 -0.06 -8.57 2.85
C ARG A 127 -0.68 -8.56 4.25
N MET A 128 -1.66 -7.69 4.50
CA MET A 128 -2.39 -7.63 5.76
C MET A 128 -3.00 -8.99 6.11
N VAL A 129 -3.72 -9.62 5.16
CA VAL A 129 -4.33 -10.96 5.35
C VAL A 129 -3.29 -12.05 5.63
N ARG A 130 -2.10 -11.95 5.03
CA ARG A 130 -1.02 -12.93 5.22
C ARG A 130 -0.28 -12.77 6.55
N GLU A 131 -0.10 -11.55 7.04
CA GLU A 131 0.75 -11.23 8.19
C GLU A 131 -0.02 -11.03 9.50
N VAL A 132 -1.33 -10.79 9.43
CA VAL A 132 -2.18 -10.59 10.60
C VAL A 132 -3.05 -11.81 10.85
N ASP A 133 -3.04 -12.30 12.09
CA ASP A 133 -3.93 -13.35 12.56
C ASP A 133 -5.32 -12.76 12.84
N PHE A 134 -6.22 -12.89 11.88
CA PHE A 134 -7.59 -12.41 12.00
C PHE A 134 -8.47 -13.42 12.74
N PRO A 135 -9.23 -12.99 13.77
CA PRO A 135 -10.14 -13.90 14.45
C PRO A 135 -11.32 -14.25 13.55
N LYS A 136 -11.93 -15.42 13.78
CA LYS A 136 -13.00 -15.99 12.93
C LYS A 136 -14.25 -15.12 12.77
N ASN A 137 -14.44 -14.14 13.66
CA ASN A 137 -15.56 -13.21 13.59
C ASN A 137 -15.30 -12.04 12.60
N VAL A 138 -14.10 -11.92 12.02
CA VAL A 138 -13.82 -10.99 10.92
C VAL A 138 -14.18 -11.66 9.59
N ARG A 139 -15.04 -11.02 8.81
CA ARG A 139 -15.57 -11.49 7.53
C ARG A 139 -14.76 -10.97 6.36
N SER A 140 -14.32 -9.72 6.40
CA SER A 140 -13.56 -9.12 5.32
C SER A 140 -12.56 -8.09 5.83
N VAL A 141 -11.52 -7.88 5.04
CA VAL A 141 -10.45 -6.90 5.27
C VAL A 141 -10.33 -6.03 4.04
N SER A 142 -10.40 -4.72 4.22
CA SER A 142 -10.15 -3.74 3.16
C SER A 142 -9.04 -2.78 3.56
N VAL A 143 -8.04 -2.62 2.70
CA VAL A 143 -7.06 -1.53 2.81
C VAL A 143 -7.38 -0.48 1.76
N GLY A 144 -7.38 0.78 2.20
CA GLY A 144 -7.56 1.94 1.35
C GLY A 144 -6.26 2.75 1.24
N LEU A 145 -6.04 3.41 0.11
CA LEU A 145 -4.90 4.31 -0.09
C LEU A 145 -5.36 5.59 -0.78
N ASP A 146 -5.06 6.71 -0.16
CA ASP A 146 -5.26 8.04 -0.74
C ASP A 146 -3.94 8.49 -1.38
N GLU A 147 -3.90 8.84 -2.67
CA GLU A 147 -2.74 9.56 -3.27
C GLU A 147 -2.88 11.07 -3.10
N GLU A 148 -4.12 11.55 -3.03
CA GLU A 148 -4.47 12.94 -2.77
C GLU A 148 -5.68 12.98 -1.85
N ARG A 149 -5.72 13.98 -0.96
CA ARG A 149 -6.78 14.06 0.05
C ARG A 149 -8.17 14.04 -0.60
N GLY A 150 -9.01 13.12 -0.11
CA GLY A 150 -10.38 12.96 -0.57
C GLY A 150 -10.57 12.00 -1.75
N GLN A 151 -9.51 11.34 -2.24
CA GLN A 151 -9.57 10.33 -3.29
C GLN A 151 -8.93 9.04 -2.79
N THR A 152 -9.70 7.97 -2.63
CA THR A 152 -9.23 6.70 -2.04
C THR A 152 -9.51 5.52 -2.96
N ALA A 153 -8.48 4.76 -3.32
CA ALA A 153 -8.66 3.42 -3.87
C ALA A 153 -8.83 2.41 -2.72
N TRP A 154 -9.65 1.39 -2.91
CA TRP A 154 -9.87 0.31 -1.93
C TRP A 154 -9.73 -1.05 -2.61
N TYR A 155 -9.14 -2.00 -1.89
CA TYR A 155 -9.20 -3.42 -2.24
C TYR A 155 -9.68 -4.22 -1.04
N THR A 156 -10.52 -5.23 -1.27
CA THR A 156 -11.15 -6.04 -0.22
C THR A 156 -10.86 -7.51 -0.45
N VAL A 157 -10.52 -8.22 0.62
CA VAL A 157 -10.44 -9.68 0.67
C VAL A 157 -11.48 -10.21 1.65
N GLU A 158 -12.33 -11.11 1.17
CA GLU A 158 -13.23 -11.91 2.02
C GLU A 158 -12.44 -13.02 2.72
N LEU A 159 -12.58 -13.10 4.04
CA LEU A 159 -12.04 -14.16 4.88
C LEU A 159 -13.05 -15.31 4.97
N LYS A 160 -12.54 -16.54 4.98
CA LYS A 160 -13.35 -17.76 5.07
C LYS A 160 -13.62 -18.15 6.51
#